data_AF-A0A945R8W7-F1
#
_entry.id   AF-A0A945R8W7-F1
#
_cell.length_a   1.000
_cell.length_b   1.000
_cell.length_c   1.000
_cell.angle_alpha   90.00
_cell.angle_beta   90.00
_cell.angle_gamma   90.00
#
_symmetry.space_group_name_H-M   'P 1'
#
loop_
_entity.id
_entity.type
_entity.pdbx_description
1 polymer ?
#
loop_
_entity_poly.entity_id
_entity_poly.type
_entity_poly.pdbx_seq_one_letter_code
_entity_poly.pdbx_strand_id
1 'polypeptide(L)' 'MKKILLLLAMCLMFSACSQLGIQPWERGILAQEEMRLVSDPIAARLDDHIYFSKEASSGGASFGGGGCGCN' A
#
# COMPACT_ATOMS: atom_id res chain seq x y z
N MET A 1 30.97 -25.84 13.11
CA MET A 1 29.75 -25.91 13.96
C MET A 1 29.40 -24.58 14.62
N LYS A 2 30.29 -23.95 15.43
CA LYS A 2 30.01 -22.62 16.04
C LYS A 2 29.63 -21.50 15.06
N LYS A 3 30.28 -21.43 13.90
CA LYS A 3 29.96 -20.43 12.86
C LYS A 3 28.54 -20.59 12.27
N ILE A 4 28.08 -21.83 12.12
CA ILE A 4 26.74 -22.15 11.62
C ILE A 4 25.68 -21.75 12.66
N LEU A 5 25.95 -22.00 13.94
CA LEU A 5 25.07 -21.60 15.04
C LEU A 5 24.94 -20.06 15.14
N LEU A 6 26.04 -19.33 14.95
CA LEU A 6 26.06 -17.86 14.91
C LEU A 6 25.24 -17.29 13.74
N LEU A 7 25.38 -17.88 12.55
CA LEU A 7 24.58 -17.50 11.37
C LEU A 7 23.08 -17.74 11.58
N LEU A 8 22.71 -18.87 12.18
CA LEU A 8 21.32 -19.19 12.47
C LEU A 8 20.71 -18.22 13.49
N ALA A 9 21.47 -17.85 14.53
CA ALA A 9 21.07 -16.86 15.52
C ALA A 9 20.86 -15.47 14.91
N MET A 10 21.69 -15.09 13.94
CA MET A 10 21.56 -13.81 13.23
C MET A 10 20.30 -13.75 12.36
N CYS A 11 19.94 -14.82 11.66
CA CYS A 11 18.72 -14.88 10.85
C CYS A 11 17.43 -14.72 11.68
N LEU A 12 17.40 -15.27 12.90
CA LEU A 12 16.26 -15.18 13.81
C LEU A 12 15.95 -13.74 14.28
N MET A 13 16.94 -12.84 14.26
CA MET A 13 16.75 -11.45 14.64
C MET A 13 16.04 -10.62 13.55
N PHE A 14 16.03 -11.08 12.29
CA PHE A 14 15.39 -10.36 11.17
C PHE A 14 13.91 -10.72 10.97
N SER A 15 13.39 -11.76 11.63
CA SER A 15 11.98 -12.18 11.51
C SER A 15 11.05 -11.57 12.54
N ALA A 16 11.53 -10.67 13.42
CA ALA A 16 10.74 -10.16 14.54
C ALA A 16 9.49 -9.36 14.14
N CYS A 17 9.47 -8.74 12.94
CA CYS A 17 8.38 -7.87 12.52
C CYS A 17 7.51 -8.42 11.37
N SER A 18 7.77 -9.63 10.87
CA SER A 18 7.06 -10.14 9.69
C SER A 18 5.60 -10.53 9.96
N GLN A 19 5.19 -10.62 11.23
CA GLN A 19 3.84 -11.04 11.65
C GLN A 19 3.06 -9.91 12.38
N LEU A 20 3.44 -8.64 12.22
CA LEU A 20 2.62 -7.51 12.69
C LEU A 20 1.40 -7.22 11.77
N GLY A 21 1.00 -8.20 10.96
CA GLY A 21 -0.13 -8.09 10.06
C GLY A 21 -1.44 -8.53 10.72
N ILE A 22 -2.44 -7.66 10.63
CA ILE A 22 -3.85 -7.98 10.90
C ILE A 22 -4.36 -8.90 9.77
N GLN A 23 -5.14 -9.92 10.10
CA GLN A 23 -5.65 -10.90 9.13
C GLN A 23 -6.51 -10.19 8.08
N PRO A 24 -6.54 -10.63 6.81
CA PRO A 24 -7.24 -9.90 5.74
C PRO A 24 -8.71 -9.56 6.04
N TRP A 25 -9.43 -10.43 6.77
CA TRP A 25 -10.83 -10.24 7.16
C TRP A 25 -11.02 -9.35 8.40
N GLU A 26 -9.97 -9.12 9.20
CA GLU A 26 -9.99 -8.21 10.35
C GLU A 26 -9.92 -6.73 9.92
N ARG A 27 -9.73 -6.45 8.62
CA ARG A 27 -9.78 -5.10 8.04
C ARG A 27 -11.19 -4.57 7.79
N GLY A 28 -12.24 -5.30 8.17
CA GLY A 28 -13.64 -4.89 7.94
C GLY A 28 -13.99 -3.51 8.52
N ILE A 29 -13.29 -3.07 9.57
CA ILE A 29 -13.48 -1.76 10.20
C ILE A 29 -12.83 -0.59 9.43
N LEU A 30 -11.91 -0.86 8.50
CA LEU A 30 -11.18 0.16 7.73
C LEU A 30 -11.93 0.62 6.46
N ALA A 31 -13.15 0.11 6.24
CA ALA A 31 -14.01 0.47 5.11
C ALA A 31 -15.07 1.53 5.47
N GLN A 32 -14.89 2.24 6.59
CA GLN A 32 -15.75 3.36 6.96
C GLN A 32 -15.54 4.53 5.98
N GLU A 33 -16.59 5.32 5.75
CA GLU A 33 -16.55 6.47 4.82
C GLU A 33 -15.48 7.48 5.24
N GLU A 34 -15.30 7.67 6.56
CA GLU A 34 -14.32 8.57 7.16
C GLU A 34 -12.87 8.10 7.01
N MET A 35 -12.67 6.80 6.72
CA MET A 35 -11.35 6.18 6.53
C MET A 35 -10.95 6.11 5.06
N ARG A 36 -11.76 6.65 4.15
CA ARG A 36 -11.45 6.71 2.72
C ARG A 36 -10.27 7.64 2.49
N LEU A 37 -9.31 7.16 1.70
CA LEU A 37 -8.15 7.94 1.26
C LEU A 37 -8.55 9.16 0.42
N VAL A 38 -9.69 9.07 -0.24
CA VAL A 38 -10.29 10.15 -1.04
C VAL A 38 -11.70 10.40 -0.50
N SER A 39 -11.91 11.60 0.05
CA SER A 39 -13.17 12.04 0.64
C SER A 39 -14.25 12.35 -0.41
N ASP A 40 -13.86 12.93 -1.55
CA ASP A 40 -14.74 13.17 -2.69
C ASP A 40 -14.16 12.52 -3.96
N PRO A 41 -14.68 11.36 -4.36
CA PRO A 41 -14.18 10.65 -5.54
C PRO A 41 -14.53 11.35 -6.85
N ILE A 42 -15.56 12.21 -6.88
CA ILE A 42 -15.96 12.93 -8.10
C ILE A 42 -15.02 14.11 -8.33
N ALA A 43 -14.76 14.90 -7.28
CA ALA A 43 -13.79 16.00 -7.35
C ALA A 43 -12.39 15.48 -7.71
N ALA A 44 -11.92 14.43 -7.04
CA ALA A 44 -10.60 13.85 -7.33
C ALA A 44 -10.46 13.37 -8.79
N ARG A 45 -11.50 12.76 -9.35
CA ARG A 45 -11.50 12.33 -10.76
C ARG A 45 -11.52 13.49 -11.74
N LEU A 46 -12.21 14.58 -11.41
CA LEU A 46 -12.22 15.78 -12.23
C LEU A 46 -10.84 16.43 -12.25
N ASP A 47 -10.19 16.53 -11.09
CA ASP A 47 -8.84 17.06 -10.96
C ASP A 47 -7.82 16.22 -11.74
N ASP A 48 -7.88 14.89 -11.62
CA ASP A 48 -7.08 13.97 -12.41
C ASP A 48 -7.28 14.19 -13.92
N HIS A 49 -8.54 14.30 -14.36
CA HIS A 49 -8.85 14.54 -15.77
C HIS A 49 -8.25 15.86 -16.28
N ILE A 50 -8.34 16.92 -15.48
CA ILE A 50 -7.73 18.23 -15.81
C ILE A 50 -6.20 18.12 -15.86
N TYR A 51 -5.60 17.45 -14.88
CA TYR A 51 -4.16 17.29 -14.75
C TYR A 51 -3.56 16.53 -15.94
N PHE A 52 -4.09 15.35 -16.27
CA PHE A 52 -3.61 14.57 -17.42
C PHE A 52 -3.84 15.27 -18.76
N SER A 53 -4.94 16.01 -18.88
CA SER A 53 -5.22 16.80 -20.10
C SER A 53 -4.22 17.95 -20.28
N LYS A 54 -3.75 18.55 -19.19
CA LYS A 54 -2.82 19.69 -19.23
C LYS A 54 -1.36 19.27 -19.36
N GLU A 55 -0.97 18.20 -18.69
CA GLU A 55 0.44 17.79 -18.61
C GLU A 55 0.83 16.72 -19.64
N ALA A 56 -0.13 16.25 -20.46
CA ALA A 56 0.06 15.20 -21.46
C ALA A 56 0.74 13.93 -20.89
N SER A 57 0.65 13.72 -19.58
CA SER A 57 1.23 12.58 -18.89
C SER A 57 0.32 11.39 -19.09
N SER A 58 0.82 10.35 -19.77
CA SER A 58 0.10 9.08 -19.92
C SER A 58 0.38 8.19 -18.70
N GLY A 59 -0.66 7.95 -17.90
CA GLY A 59 -0.60 7.17 -16.67
C GLY A 59 -1.36 7.88 -15.56
N GLY A 60 -2.56 7.39 -15.26
CA GLY A 60 -3.46 7.95 -14.25
C GLY A 60 -2.84 8.07 -12.86
N ALA A 61 -3.54 8.73 -11.93
CA ALA A 61 -3.12 8.79 -10.54
C ALA A 61 -2.94 7.35 -10.03
N SER A 62 -1.71 7.03 -9.61
CA SER A 62 -1.38 5.69 -9.12
C SER A 62 -2.25 5.37 -7.91
N PHE A 63 -2.75 4.13 -7.91
CA PHE A 63 -3.77 3.56 -7.03
C PHE A 63 -3.67 4.02 -5.56
N GLY A 64 -4.47 5.02 -5.20
CA GLY A 64 -4.80 5.34 -3.82
C GLY A 64 -5.70 4.27 -3.19
N GLY A 65 -5.17 3.05 -2.99
CA GLY A 65 -5.86 2.04 -2.19
C GLY A 65 -5.50 0.55 -2.33
N GLY A 66 -4.53 0.13 -3.17
CA GLY A 66 -3.99 -1.24 -3.11
C GLY A 66 -4.08 -2.10 -4.37
N GLY A 67 -3.51 -1.66 -5.49
CA GLY A 67 -3.27 -2.49 -6.68
C GLY A 67 -1.79 -2.40 -7.10
N CYS A 68 -1.23 -3.47 -7.65
CA CYS A 68 0.17 -3.44 -8.12
C CYS A 68 0.26 -2.51 -9.33
N GLY A 69 0.95 -1.38 -9.15
CA GLY A 69 0.98 -0.30 -10.11
C GLY A 69 1.70 -0.66 -11.41
N CYS A 70 0.95 -1.21 -12.37
CA CYS A 70 1.41 -1.36 -13.74
C CYS A 70 0.37 -0.72 -14.68
N ASN A 71 0.85 0.14 -15.58
CA ASN A 71 0.14 0.48 -16.82
C ASN A 71 -0.07 -0.77 -17.66
#